data_AF-A0A2E1ZVG6-F1
#
_entry.id   AF-A0A2E1ZVG6-F1
#
_cell.length_a   1.000
_cell.length_b   1.000
_cell.length_c   1.000
_cell.angle_alpha   90.00
_cell.angle_beta   90.00
_cell.angle_gamma   90.00
#
_symmetry.space_group_name_H-M   'P 1'
#
loop_
_entity.id
_entity.type
_entity.pdbx_description
1 polymer ?
#
loop_
_entity_poly.entity_id
_entity_poly.type
_entity_poly.pdbx_seq_one_letter_code
_entity_poly.pdbx_strand_id
1 'polypeptide(L)' 'MNIGLGQIIIIFLIIILLWGNIPQLISNVSKSLNDVLEMFKKNSEQDKETHDKDRKI' A
#
# COMPACT_ATOMS: atom_id res chain seq x y z
N MET A 1 -11.60 -1.43 -33.24
CA MET A 1 -10.20 -1.79 -32.94
C MET A 1 -10.15 -2.18 -31.47
N ASN A 2 -10.26 -3.48 -31.19
CA ASN A 2 -10.32 -3.97 -29.81
C ASN A 2 -8.89 -4.01 -29.27
N ILE A 3 -8.60 -3.11 -28.33
CA ILE A 3 -7.33 -3.12 -27.62
C ILE A 3 -7.29 -4.42 -26.82
N GLY A 4 -6.43 -5.34 -27.25
CA GLY A 4 -6.22 -6.61 -26.57
C GLY A 4 -5.44 -6.41 -25.27
N LEU A 5 -5.66 -7.29 -24.29
CA LEU A 5 -4.91 -7.31 -23.03
C LEU A 5 -3.39 -7.25 -23.24
N GLY A 6 -2.87 -7.88 -24.30
CA GLY A 6 -1.45 -7.82 -24.66
C GLY A 6 -0.95 -6.42 -25.01
N GLN A 7 -1.76 -5.59 -25.68
CA GLN A 7 -1.39 -4.20 -25.99
C GLN A 7 -1.33 -3.33 -24.73
N ILE A 8 -2.24 -3.55 -23.78
CA ILE A 8 -2.26 -2.81 -22.50
C ILE A 8 -0.97 -3.07 -21.73
N ILE A 9 -0.55 -4.34 -21.65
CA ILE A 9 0.69 -4.72 -20.95
C ILE A 9 1.90 -4.07 -21.62
N ILE A 10 1.98 -4.07 -22.95
CA ILE A 10 3.08 -3.45 -23.70
C ILE A 10 3.12 -1.93 -23.47
N ILE A 11 1.96 -1.25 -23.54
CA ILE A 11 1.88 0.20 -23.28
C ILE A 11 2.33 0.50 -21.86
N PHE A 12 1.88 -0.28 -20.88
CA PHE A 12 2.26 -0.12 -19.49
C PHE A 12 3.77 -0.32 -19.30
N LEU A 13 4.35 -1.34 -19.95
CA LEU A 13 5.79 -1.61 -19.91
C LEU A 13 6.60 -0.44 -20.48
N ILE A 14 6.15 0.15 -21.59
CA ILE A 14 6.80 1.32 -22.21
C ILE A 14 6.75 2.54 -21.29
N ILE A 15 5.61 2.79 -20.66
CA ILE A 15 5.46 3.90 -19.69
C ILE A 15 6.42 3.70 -18.51
N ILE A 16 6.50 2.49 -17.97
CA ILE A 16 7.45 2.12 -16.89
C ILE A 16 8.90 2.36 -17.32
N LEU A 17 9.26 1.92 -18.54
CA LEU A 17 10.61 2.07 -19.10
C LEU A 17 10.99 3.54 -19.35
N LEU A 18 10.06 4.34 -19.87
CA LEU A 18 10.26 5.78 -20.10
C LEU A 18 10.39 6.56 -18.79
N TRP A 19 9.66 6.16 -17.74
CA TRP A 19 9.71 6.86 -16.46
C TRP A 19 10.99 6.57 -15.67
N GLY A 20 11.62 5.40 -15.84
CA GLY A 20 12.95 5.05 -15.29
C GLY A 20 13.08 4.99 -13.76
N ASN A 21 12.17 5.62 -13.01
CA ASN A 21 12.23 5.85 -11.56
C ASN A 21 11.17 5.09 -10.76
N ILE A 22 10.65 4.00 -11.34
CA ILE A 22 9.70 3.09 -10.67
C ILE A 22 10.21 2.62 -9.29
N PRO A 23 11.49 2.26 -9.08
CA PRO A 23 11.97 1.84 -7.77
C PRO A 23 11.83 2.93 -6.70
N GLN A 24 12.02 4.20 -7.08
CA GLN A 24 11.95 5.34 -6.17
C GLN A 24 10.50 5.69 -5.82
N LEU A 25 9.58 5.60 -6.80
CA LEU A 25 8.14 5.74 -6.58
C LEU A 25 7.60 4.62 -5.69
N ILE A 26 7.97 3.37 -5.96
CA ILE A 26 7.57 2.23 -5.12
C ILE A 26 8.15 2.40 -3.72
N SER A 27 9.42 2.76 -3.56
CA SER A 27 10.03 2.95 -2.23
C SER A 27 9.29 4.02 -1.39
N ASN A 28 8.92 5.15 -2.00
CA ASN A 28 8.16 6.20 -1.32
C ASN A 28 6.73 5.75 -0.98
N VAL A 29 6.05 5.08 -1.91
CA VAL A 29 4.70 4.56 -1.68
C VAL A 29 4.73 3.45 -0.62
N SER A 30 5.68 2.52 -0.68
CA SER A 30 5.85 1.45 0.31
C SER A 30 6.09 1.99 1.71
N LYS A 31 6.92 3.03 1.87
CA LYS A 31 7.11 3.71 3.16
C LYS A 31 5.80 4.32 3.67
N SER A 32 5.13 5.11 2.83
CA SER A 32 3.85 5.73 3.21
C SER A 32 2.77 4.70 3.54
N LEU A 33 2.72 3.58 2.80
CA LEU A 33 1.81 2.49 3.07
C LEU A 33 2.16 1.75 4.36
N ASN A 34 3.46 1.58 4.65
CA ASN A 34 3.91 0.94 5.89
C ASN A 34 3.55 1.78 7.11
N ASP A 35 3.76 3.11 7.07
CA ASP A 35 3.38 4.02 8.15
C ASP A 35 1.85 4.02 8.38
N VAL A 36 1.08 4.00 7.30
CA VAL A 36 -0.39 3.88 7.38
C VAL A 36 -0.80 2.53 7.96
N LEU A 37 -0.21 1.43 7.49
CA LEU A 37 -0.44 0.09 8.04
C LEU A 37 -0.10 0.01 9.53
N GLU A 38 1.00 0.64 9.94
CA GLU A 38 1.45 0.66 11.32
C GLU A 38 0.50 1.50 12.20
N MET A 39 0.01 2.64 11.72
CA MET A 39 -1.05 3.40 12.41
C MET A 39 -2.35 2.61 12.53
N PHE A 40 -2.79 1.93 11.46
CA PHE A 40 -3.98 1.08 11.50
C PHE A 40 -3.82 -0.09 12.46
N LYS A 41 -2.65 -0.74 12.46
CA LYS A 41 -2.35 -1.85 13.37
C LYS A 41 -2.33 -1.38 14.82
N LYS A 42 -1.68 -0.25 15.11
CA LYS A 42 -1.62 0.34 16.46
C LYS A 42 -3.01 0.72 16.97
N ASN A 43 -3.85 1.31 16.13
CA ASN A 43 -5.23 1.62 16.50
C ASN A 43 -6.07 0.35 16.74
N SER A 44 -5.80 -0.73 16.01
CA SER A 44 -6.46 -2.02 16.24
C SER A 44 -5.97 -2.75 17.50
N GLU A 45 -4.76 -2.49 17.96
CA GLU A 45 -4.20 -3.08 19.19
C GLU A 45 -4.61 -2.27 20.44
N GLN A 46 -4.73 -0.94 20.35
CA GLN A 46 -5.19 -0.09 21.45
C GLN A 46 -6.65 -0.35 21.87
N ASP A 47 -7.50 -0.83 20.95
CA ASP A 47 -8.88 -1.20 21.27
C ASP A 47 -8.96 -2.46 22.17
N LYS A 48 -7.92 -3.32 22.14
CA LYS A 48 -7.86 -4.54 22.94
C LYS A 48 -7.37 -4.31 24.37
N GLU A 49 -6.52 -3.32 24.62
CA GLU A 49 -6.04 -3.00 25.97
C GLU A 49 -7.07 -2.23 26.81
N THR A 50 -7.95 -1.46 26.17
CA THR A 50 -9.04 -0.75 26.87
C THR A 50 -10.13 -1.71 27.35
N HIS A 51 -10.35 -2.82 26.65
CA HIS A 51 -11.40 -3.79 26.99
C HIS A 51 -11.03 -4.79 28.10
N ASP A 52 -9.75 -4.94 28.47
CA ASP A 52 -9.32 -5.79 29.59
C ASP A 52 -9.35 -5.04 30.94
N LYS A 53 -9.14 -3.72 30.92
CA LYS A 53 -9.20 -2.89 32.14
C LYS A 53 -10.61 -2.69 32.69
N ASP A 54 -11.64 -2.74 31.84
CA ASP A 54 -13.03 -2.57 32.26
C ASP A 54 -13.66 -3.86 32.83
N ARG A 55 -13.03 -5.03 32.59
CA ARG A 55 -13.51 -6.32 33.11
C ARG A 55 -12.97 -6.66 34.51
N LYS A 56 -12.21 -5.76 35.12
CA LYS A 56 -11.63 -5.90 36.46
C LYS A 56 -12.15 -4.88 37.48
N ILE A 57 -13.16 -4.08 37.13
CA ILE A 57 -13.86 -3.18 38.07
C ILE A 57 -15.15 -3.84 38.53
#